data_AF-A0A6N6MB86-F1
#
_entry.id   AF-A0A6N6MB86-F1
#
_cell.length_a   1.000
_cell.length_b   1.000
_cell.length_c   1.000
_cell.angle_alpha   90.00
_cell.angle_beta   90.00
_cell.angle_gamma   90.00
#
_symmetry.space_group_name_H-M   'P 1'
#
loop_
_entity.id
_entity.type
_entity.pdbx_description
1 polymer ?
#
loop_
_entity_poly.entity_id
_entity_poly.type
_entity_poly.pdbx_seq_one_letter_code
_entity_poly.pdbx_strand_id
1 'polypeptide(L)'
;MSDVKFPVFRKYSNERSFFKIESDRKFTERQLIGDKYTEFKIEATQYPEMLMIMELISLGQSHILASSAIEFESIANSRKSI
;
A
#
# COMPACT_ATOMS: atom_id res chain seq x y z
N MET A 1 -10.11 13.90 -15.20
CA MET A 1 -9.24 13.12 -14.28
C MET A 1 -9.86 11.76 -14.17
N SER A 2 -9.13 10.72 -14.57
CA SER A 2 -9.59 9.34 -14.64
C SER A 2 -10.20 8.90 -13.31
N ASP A 3 -11.40 8.33 -13.32
CA ASP A 3 -12.03 7.70 -12.16
C ASP A 3 -11.13 6.58 -11.60
N VAL A 4 -10.27 6.92 -10.63
CA VAL A 4 -9.49 5.94 -9.90
C VAL A 4 -10.48 5.10 -9.11
N LYS A 5 -10.62 3.83 -9.51
CA LYS A 5 -11.48 2.88 -8.80
C LYS A 5 -10.74 2.36 -7.58
N PHE A 6 -11.15 2.83 -6.41
CA PHE A 6 -10.70 2.32 -5.13
C PHE A 6 -11.43 1.01 -4.76
N PRO A 7 -10.79 0.10 -4.00
CA PRO A 7 -9.42 0.19 -3.52
C PRO A 7 -8.39 -0.11 -4.62
N VAL A 8 -7.26 0.59 -4.58
CA VAL A 8 -6.10 0.35 -5.44
C VAL A 8 -5.05 -0.39 -4.64
N PHE A 9 -4.47 -1.44 -5.22
CA PHE A 9 -3.42 -2.24 -4.58
C PHE A 9 -2.07 -2.00 -5.25
N ARG A 10 -1.04 -1.78 -4.43
CA ARG A 10 0.34 -1.51 -4.86
C ARG A 10 1.32 -2.25 -3.97
N LYS A 11 2.53 -2.47 -4.48
CA LYS A 11 3.66 -2.97 -3.69
C LYS A 11 4.95 -2.29 -4.12
N TYR A 12 5.93 -2.28 -3.23
CA TYR A 12 7.29 -1.96 -3.65
C TYR A 12 7.94 -3.16 -4.34
N SER A 13 8.85 -2.89 -5.28
CA SER A 13 9.53 -3.90 -6.09
C SER A 13 10.42 -4.85 -5.28
N ASN A 14 10.80 -4.45 -4.07
CA ASN A 14 11.51 -5.30 -3.11
C ASN A 14 10.59 -6.27 -2.34
N GLU A 15 9.29 -6.22 -2.61
CA GLU A 15 8.25 -7.03 -1.98
C GLU A 15 8.22 -6.94 -0.45
N ARG A 16 8.70 -5.83 0.13
CA ARG A 16 8.71 -5.60 1.58
C ARG A 16 7.53 -4.75 2.08
N SER A 17 6.90 -3.98 1.22
CA SER A 17 5.73 -3.18 1.58
C SER A 17 4.62 -3.38 0.56
N PHE A 18 3.41 -3.61 1.07
CA PHE A 18 2.19 -3.77 0.31
C PHE A 18 1.19 -2.72 0.77
N PHE A 19 0.49 -2.11 -0.18
CA PHE A 19 -0.39 -0.99 0.05
C PHE A 19 -1.79 -1.30 -0.47
N LYS A 20 -2.79 -1.01 0.36
CA LYS A 20 -4.19 -0.94 -0.02
C LYS A 20 -4.62 0.51 0.12
N ILE A 21 -4.75 1.21 -1.00
CA ILE A 21 -5.22 2.59 -1.05
C ILE A 21 -6.73 2.57 -1.15
N GLU A 22 -7.41 3.04 -0.12
CA GLU A 22 -8.87 3.02 0.03
C GLU A 22 -9.52 4.31 -0.47
N SER A 23 -8.76 5.41 -0.47
CA SER A 23 -9.12 6.67 -1.13
C SER A 23 -7.86 7.50 -1.42
N ASP A 24 -8.04 8.70 -1.97
CA ASP A 24 -7.00 9.73 -2.10
C ASP A 24 -6.42 10.24 -0.76
N ARG A 25 -7.03 9.85 0.37
CA ARG A 25 -6.61 10.24 1.72
C ARG A 25 -6.44 9.08 2.68
N LYS A 26 -6.77 7.85 2.30
CA LYS A 26 -6.73 6.69 3.20
C LYS A 26 -6.00 5.55 2.54
N PHE A 27 -5.02 5.00 3.24
CA PHE A 27 -4.38 3.77 2.83
C PHE A 27 -3.95 2.93 4.03
N THR A 28 -3.81 1.64 3.78
CA THR A 28 -3.21 0.69 4.71
C THR A 28 -1.92 0.18 4.09
N GLU A 29 -0.81 0.25 4.83
CA GLU A 29 0.45 -0.41 4.50
C GLU A 29 0.62 -1.66 5.35
N ARG A 30 1.02 -2.77 4.73
CA ARG A 30 1.55 -3.95 5.40
C ARG A 30 3.02 -4.08 5.06
N GLN A 31 3.86 -3.82 6.05
CA GLN A 31 5.31 -3.89 5.92
C GLN A 31 5.84 -5.19 6.51
N LEU A 32 6.65 -5.91 5.75
CA LEU A 32 7.27 -7.16 6.16
C LEU A 32 8.54 -6.89 6.96
N ILE A 33 8.62 -7.49 8.15
CA ILE A 33 9.78 -7.40 9.06
C ILE A 33 10.14 -8.83 9.48
N GLY A 34 11.14 -9.41 8.82
CA GLY A 34 11.49 -10.82 8.97
C GLY A 34 10.29 -11.72 8.67
N ASP A 35 9.96 -12.61 9.61
CA ASP A 35 8.83 -13.55 9.49
C ASP A 35 7.48 -12.96 9.93
N LYS A 36 7.46 -11.67 10.25
CA LYS A 36 6.29 -10.97 10.74
C LYS A 36 5.97 -9.79 9.82
N TYR A 37 4.86 -9.11 10.12
CA TYR A 37 4.52 -7.86 9.45
C TYR A 37 3.99 -6.84 10.44
N THR A 38 4.10 -5.56 10.08
CA THR A 38 3.43 -4.46 10.77
C THR A 38 2.38 -3.87 9.83
N GLU A 39 1.20 -3.57 10.37
CA GLU A 39 0.12 -2.91 9.64
C GLU A 39 -0.01 -1.46 10.08
N PHE A 40 0.07 -0.54 9.12
CA PHE A 40 -0.13 0.88 9.36
C PHE A 40 -1.39 1.32 8.61
N LYS A 41 -2.36 1.87 9.35
CA LYS A 41 -3.55 2.50 8.77
C LYS A 41 -3.37 3.99 8.86
N ILE A 42 -3.23 4.64 7.70
CA ILE A 42 -2.89 6.05 7.61
C ILE A 42 -4.03 6.81 6.96
N GLU A 43 -4.49 7.85 7.66
CA GLU A 43 -5.35 8.89 7.12
C GLU A 43 -4.47 10.13 6.86
N ALA A 44 -4.28 10.45 5.58
CA ALA A 44 -3.46 11.57 5.13
C ALA A 44 -4.11 12.90 5.52
N THR A 45 -3.63 13.42 6.64
CA THR A 45 -4.00 14.74 7.16
C THR A 45 -2.95 15.80 6.84
N GLN A 46 -1.71 15.38 6.54
CA GLN A 46 -0.61 16.26 6.17
C GLN A 46 -0.19 16.03 4.71
N TYR A 47 0.54 17.01 4.18
CA TYR A 47 0.94 17.02 2.78
C TYR A 47 1.86 15.85 2.37
N PRO A 48 2.83 15.39 3.22
CA PRO A 48 3.69 14.25 2.87
C PRO A 48 2.91 12.96 2.58
N GLU A 49 1.90 12.62 3.39
CA GLU A 49 1.12 11.41 3.16
C GLU A 49 0.23 11.53 1.91
N MET A 50 -0.29 12.73 1.63
CA MET A 50 -1.05 12.99 0.40
C MET A 50 -0.16 12.78 -0.84
N LEU A 51 1.07 13.28 -0.82
CA LEU A 51 2.06 13.06 -1.89
C LEU A 51 2.33 11.57 -2.10
N MET A 52 2.53 10.82 -1.01
CA MET A 52 2.76 9.38 -1.07
C MET A 52 1.60 8.64 -1.75
N ILE A 53 0.35 8.95 -1.40
CA ILE A 53 -0.84 8.35 -2.03
C ILE A 53 -0.87 8.68 -3.52
N MET A 54 -0.59 9.93 -3.89
CA MET A 54 -0.54 10.34 -5.30
C MET A 54 0.51 9.57 -6.09
N GLU A 55 1.71 9.39 -5.55
CA GLU A 55 2.78 8.61 -6.20
C GLU A 55 2.40 7.13 -6.35
N LEU A 56 1.81 6.53 -5.31
CA LEU A 56 1.34 5.14 -5.33
C LEU A 56 0.25 4.92 -6.39
N ILE A 57 -0.67 5.87 -6.56
CA ILE A 57 -1.73 5.80 -7.58
C ILE A 57 -1.14 5.98 -8.98
N SER A 58 -0.24 6.95 -9.15
CA SER A 58 0.27 7.37 -10.47
C SER A 58 1.18 6.36 -11.17
N LEU A 59 1.76 5.37 -10.46
CA LEU A 59 2.70 4.37 -11.00
C LEU A 59 3.89 5.00 -11.78
N GLY A 60 4.25 6.24 -11.48
CA GLY A 60 5.32 6.96 -12.19
C GLY A 60 6.73 6.52 -11.79
N GLN A 61 6.85 5.72 -10.73
CA GLN A 61 8.11 5.32 -10.12
C GLN A 61 8.40 3.84 -10.41
N SER A 62 9.59 3.54 -10.93
CA SER A 62 10.00 2.16 -11.30
C SER A 62 10.03 1.17 -10.13
N HIS A 63 10.06 1.65 -8.89
CA HIS A 63 10.05 0.83 -7.69
C HIS A 63 8.64 0.53 -7.14
N ILE A 64 7.59 1.13 -7.73
CA ILE A 64 6.18 0.90 -7.35
C ILE A 64 5.55 0.02 -8.41
N LEU A 65 5.06 -1.15 -7.99
CA LEU A 65 4.42 -2.12 -8.85
C LEU A 65 2.93 -2.23 -8.52
N ALA A 66 2.13 -2.61 -9.52
CA ALA A 66 0.78 -3.04 -9.27
C ALA A 66 0.79 -4.32 -8.42
N SER A 67 -0.12 -4.40 -7.45
CA SER A 67 -0.36 -5.60 -6.66
C SER A 67 -1.85 -5.94 -6.71
N SER A 68 -2.21 -7.12 -6.20
CA SER A 68 -3.60 -7.59 -6.11
C SER A 68 -4.09 -7.63 -4.66
N ALA A 69 -5.41 -7.67 -4.49
CA ALA A 69 -6.03 -7.91 -3.19
C ALA A 69 -5.55 -9.23 -2.56
N ILE A 70 -5.38 -10.27 -3.38
CA ILE A 70 -4.94 -11.59 -2.92
C ILE A 70 -3.53 -11.53 -2.34
N GLU A 71 -2.60 -10.84 -3.00
CA GLU A 71 -1.24 -10.65 -2.48
C GLU A 71 -1.25 -9.90 -1.15
N PHE A 72 -2.02 -8.81 -1.06
CA PHE A 72 -2.13 -8.01 0.15
C PHE A 72 -2.68 -8.82 1.34
N GLU A 73 -3.73 -9.62 1.12
CA GLU A 73 -4.32 -10.47 2.18
C GLU A 73 -3.47 -11.68 2.55
N SER A 74 -2.70 -12.22 1.61
CA SER A 74 -1.79 -13.35 1.86
C SER A 74 -0.73 -13.01 2.91
N ILE A 75 -0.37 -11.73 3.07
CA ILE A 75 0.55 -11.28 4.12
C ILE A 75 -0.02 -11.53 5.51
N ALA A 76 -1.28 -11.18 5.75
CA ALA A 76 -1.93 -11.35 7.05
C ALA A 76 -2.17 -12.83 7.40
N ASN A 77 -2.38 -13.68 6.39
CA ASN A 77 -2.62 -15.11 6.59
C ASN A 77 -1.33 -15.91 6.82
N SER A 78 -0.22 -15.50 6.22
CA SER A 78 1.05 -16.23 6.29
C SER A 78 1.95 -15.82 7.47
N ARG A 79 1.74 -14.62 8.03
CA ARG A 79 2.64 -14.03 9.03
C ARG A 79 1.86 -13.49 10.23
N LYS A 80 2.49 -13.48 11.40
CA LYS A 80 1.92 -12.84 12.60
C LYS A 80 2.21 -11.35 12.57
N SER A 81 1.23 -10.54 12.96
CA SER A 81 1.42 -9.10 13.16
C SER A 81 2.29 -8.86 14.40
N ILE A 82 3.20 -7.88 14.34
CA ILE A 82 3.97 -7.35 15.50
C ILE A 82 3.23 -6.18 16.10
#